data_AF-J9E080-F1
#
_entry.id   AF-J9E080-F1
#
_cell.length_a   1.000
_cell.length_b   1.000
_cell.length_c   1.000
_cell.angle_alpha   90.00
_cell.angle_beta   90.00
_cell.angle_gamma   90.00
#
_symmetry.space_group_name_H-M   'P 1'
#
loop_
_entity.id
_entity.type
_entity.pdbx_description
1 polymer ?
#
loop_
_entity_poly.entity_id
_entity_poly.type
_entity_poly.pdbx_seq_one_letter_code
_entity_poly.pdbx_strand_id
1 'polypeptide(L)'
;VRTEVIFRQNNEKIGHGIIIQSKHFDRVAVFAPFSGIIINRIYSVYVERIPRDRQWNEQESGTYWFVPSNQIPELVPVSKYSANDRELIGPLVGVVVSKAIKFAFVWTPSRGEGICENHENLVIGGWIKFMA
;
A
#
# COMPACT_ATOMS: atom_id res chain seq x y z
N VAL A 1 8.14 2.25 3.22
CA VAL A 1 8.26 1.27 2.09
C VAL A 1 7.86 1.95 0.80
N ARG A 2 8.42 1.59 -0.36
CA ARG A 2 8.09 2.24 -1.65
C ARG A 2 6.97 1.48 -2.37
N THR A 3 6.03 2.18 -2.99
CA THR A 3 4.95 1.59 -3.80
C THR A 3 4.58 2.48 -4.98
N GLU A 4 3.77 1.95 -5.90
CA GLU A 4 3.15 2.67 -7.00
C GLU A 4 1.68 2.95 -6.64
N VAL A 5 1.24 4.19 -6.88
CA VAL A 5 -0.11 4.66 -6.61
C VAL A 5 -0.70 5.42 -7.79
N ILE A 6 -2.02 5.46 -7.86
CA ILE A 6 -2.75 6.25 -8.87
C ILE A 6 -3.69 7.23 -8.16
N PHE A 7 -3.52 8.51 -8.45
CA PHE A 7 -4.47 9.55 -8.05
C PHE A 7 -5.60 9.61 -9.09
N ARG A 8 -6.78 9.10 -8.74
CA ARG A 8 -7.96 9.14 -9.62
C ARG A 8 -8.76 10.42 -9.40
N GLN A 9 -9.67 10.73 -10.32
CA GLN A 9 -10.54 11.91 -10.23
C GLN A 9 -11.53 11.81 -9.07
N ASN A 10 -12.03 10.59 -8.80
CA ASN A 10 -13.03 10.30 -7.78
C ASN A 10 -12.46 9.33 -6.74
N ASN A 11 -11.43 9.76 -6.00
CA ASN A 11 -10.94 9.00 -4.86
C ASN A 11 -11.95 9.05 -3.71
N GLU A 12 -11.99 7.98 -2.91
CA GLU A 12 -12.76 7.95 -1.67
C GLU A 12 -12.26 9.05 -0.73
N LYS A 13 -13.18 9.89 -0.23
CA LYS A 13 -12.85 10.99 0.69
C LYS A 13 -12.97 10.48 2.12
N ILE A 14 -11.97 10.83 2.92
CA ILE A 14 -11.95 10.65 4.38
C ILE A 14 -11.83 12.03 5.02
N GLY A 15 -12.21 12.19 6.29
CA GLY A 15 -12.35 13.50 6.95
C GLY A 15 -11.37 14.59 6.49
N HIS A 16 -10.06 14.36 6.63
CA HIS A 16 -9.01 15.30 6.21
C HIS A 16 -8.14 14.80 5.05
N GLY A 17 -8.65 13.92 4.19
CA GLY A 17 -7.81 13.31 3.14
C GLY A 17 -8.57 12.48 2.12
N ILE A 18 -7.83 11.62 1.43
CA ILE A 18 -8.37 10.68 0.45
C ILE A 18 -7.74 9.29 0.61
N ILE A 19 -8.43 8.25 0.15
CA ILE A 19 -7.87 6.92 -0.05
C ILE A 19 -7.55 6.73 -1.53
N ILE A 20 -6.33 6.30 -1.82
CA ILE A 20 -5.88 5.98 -3.17
C ILE A 20 -5.49 4.51 -3.28
N GLN A 21 -5.54 4.00 -4.52
CA GLN A 21 -5.16 2.63 -4.81
C GLN A 21 -3.64 2.50 -4.91
N SER A 22 -3.10 1.47 -4.26
CA SER A 22 -1.69 1.13 -4.24
C SER A 22 -1.47 -0.28 -4.79
N LYS A 23 -0.39 -0.45 -5.56
CA LYS A 23 -0.01 -1.74 -6.14
C LYS A 23 0.27 -2.83 -5.10
N HIS A 24 0.83 -2.47 -3.94
CA HIS A 24 1.30 -3.45 -2.94
C HIS A 24 0.47 -3.46 -1.64
N PHE A 25 -0.36 -2.44 -1.43
CA PHE A 25 -1.04 -2.22 -0.17
C PHE A 25 -2.54 -2.08 -0.31
N ASP A 26 -3.06 -2.23 -1.54
CA ASP A 26 -4.45 -1.99 -1.95
C ASP A 26 -4.93 -0.56 -1.66
N ARG A 27 -5.08 -0.20 -0.38
CA ARG A 27 -5.58 1.09 0.11
C ARG A 27 -4.49 1.84 0.87
N VAL A 28 -4.23 3.09 0.45
CA VAL A 28 -3.29 4.00 1.11
C VAL A 28 -3.97 5.34 1.35
N ALA A 29 -3.86 5.87 2.57
CA ALA A 29 -4.37 7.19 2.93
C ALA A 29 -3.41 8.30 2.48
N VAL A 30 -3.98 9.42 2.06
CA VAL A 30 -3.26 10.66 1.78
C VAL A 30 -3.95 11.78 2.54
N PHE A 31 -3.26 12.32 3.55
CA PHE A 31 -3.79 13.35 4.44
C PHE A 31 -3.42 14.78 4.01
N ALA A 32 -2.45 14.93 3.11
CA ALA A 32 -2.04 16.23 2.59
C ALA A 32 -2.19 16.24 1.06
N PRO A 33 -2.76 17.30 0.47
CA PRO A 33 -2.82 17.43 -0.97
C PRO A 33 -1.41 17.59 -1.54
N PHE A 34 -1.09 16.82 -2.58
CA PHE A 34 0.12 17.02 -3.38
C PHE A 34 -0.17 18.01 -4.51
N SER A 35 0.70 18.99 -4.70
CA SER A 35 0.63 19.91 -5.83
C SER A 35 1.20 19.26 -7.10
N GLY A 36 0.70 19.67 -8.27
CA GLY A 36 1.24 19.23 -9.56
C GLY A 36 0.90 17.79 -9.97
N ILE A 37 -0.02 17.11 -9.26
CA ILE A 37 -0.45 15.76 -9.62
C ILE A 37 -1.33 15.79 -10.88
N ILE A 38 -0.88 15.07 -11.90
CA ILE A 38 -1.67 14.72 -13.09
C ILE A 38 -2.54 13.50 -12.74
N ILE A 39 -3.86 13.66 -12.85
CA ILE A 39 -4.85 12.61 -12.59
C ILE A 39 -4.65 11.42 -13.54
N ASN A 40 -4.93 10.20 -13.04
CA ASN A 40 -4.82 8.94 -13.78
C ASN A 40 -3.40 8.64 -14.30
N ARG A 41 -2.38 9.17 -13.62
CA ARG A 41 -0.98 8.78 -13.81
C ARG A 41 -0.48 7.99 -12.61
N ILE A 42 0.53 7.16 -12.86
CA ILE A 42 1.17 6.33 -11.82
C ILE A 42 2.33 7.11 -11.22
N TYR A 43 2.32 7.19 -9.90
CA TYR A 43 3.39 7.81 -9.12
C TYR A 43 4.03 6.78 -8.22
N SER A 44 5.32 6.91 -8.03
CA SER A 44 6.04 6.17 -7.00
C SER A 44 6.13 7.02 -5.74
N VAL A 45 5.74 6.43 -4.61
CA VAL A 45 5.70 7.09 -3.30
C VAL A 45 6.28 6.19 -2.22
N TYR A 46 6.80 6.79 -1.17
CA TYR A 46 7.06 6.13 0.10
C TYR A 46 5.80 6.17 0.96
N VAL A 47 5.49 5.05 1.60
CA VAL A 47 4.41 4.94 2.58
C VAL A 47 4.95 4.51 3.93
N GLU A 48 4.24 4.96 4.97
CA GLU A 48 4.46 4.61 6.36
C GLU A 48 3.21 3.97 6.93
N ARG A 49 3.39 3.12 7.94
CA ARG A 49 2.26 2.51 8.64
C ARG A 49 1.55 3.56 9.47
N ILE A 50 0.23 3.56 9.43
CA ILE A 50 -0.58 4.41 10.31
C ILE A 50 -0.34 3.96 11.76
N PRO A 51 0.07 4.87 12.67
CA PRO A 51 0.29 4.50 14.06
C PRO A 51 -1.02 4.05 14.74
N ARG A 52 -0.99 2.89 15.41
CA ARG A 52 -2.16 2.26 16.07
C ARG A 52 -2.71 3.06 17.25
N ASP A 53 -1.90 3.96 17.80
CA ASP A 53 -2.21 4.81 18.94
C ASP A 53 -2.98 6.09 18.55
N ARG A 54 -3.02 6.41 17.25
CA ARG A 54 -3.83 7.52 16.74
C ARG A 54 -5.27 7.06 16.55
N GLN A 55 -6.22 7.99 16.69
CA GLN A 55 -7.68 7.79 16.56
C GLN A 55 -8.14 7.35 15.14
N TRP A 56 -7.30 6.63 14.40
CA TRP A 56 -7.59 6.09 13.08
C TRP A 56 -8.31 4.75 13.24
N ASN A 57 -9.58 4.70 12.85
CA ASN A 57 -10.32 3.45 12.85
C ASN A 57 -9.92 2.60 11.63
N GLU A 58 -8.85 1.82 11.78
CA GLU A 58 -8.37 0.87 10.76
C GLU A 58 -9.49 -0.12 10.36
N GLN A 59 -10.41 -0.45 11.26
CA GLN A 59 -11.46 -1.44 11.07
C GLN A 59 -12.51 -0.99 10.04
N GLU A 60 -12.89 0.28 10.08
CA GLU A 60 -13.87 0.89 9.16
C GLU A 60 -13.21 1.30 7.84
N SER A 61 -11.98 1.82 7.90
CA SER A 61 -11.29 2.38 6.72
C SER A 61 -10.60 1.34 5.84
N GLY A 62 -10.31 0.14 6.38
CA GLY A 62 -9.53 -0.91 5.70
C GLY A 62 -8.17 -0.42 5.22
N THR A 63 -7.62 0.61 5.86
CA THR A 63 -6.39 1.30 5.41
C THR A 63 -5.39 1.33 6.55
N TYR A 64 -4.17 0.85 6.25
CA TYR A 64 -3.10 0.67 7.25
C TYR A 64 -1.84 1.48 6.93
N TRP A 65 -1.83 2.14 5.78
CA TRP A 65 -0.67 2.86 5.25
C TRP A 65 -1.08 4.27 4.86
N PHE A 66 -0.17 5.22 5.00
CA PHE A 66 -0.36 6.56 4.50
C PHE A 66 0.88 7.06 3.76
N VAL A 67 0.68 8.04 2.89
CA VAL A 67 1.78 8.78 2.24
C VAL A 67 2.15 9.97 3.13
N PRO A 68 3.38 10.02 3.70
CA PRO A 68 3.89 11.20 4.40
C PRO A 68 3.83 12.46 3.53
N SER A 69 3.46 13.58 4.13
CA SER A 69 3.29 14.87 3.45
C SER A 69 4.61 15.56 3.07
N ASN A 70 5.72 15.12 3.64
CA ASN A 70 7.07 15.68 3.44
C ASN A 70 7.79 15.14 2.19
N GLN A 71 7.08 14.44 1.31
CA GLN A 71 7.66 13.90 0.07
C GLN A 71 6.98 14.47 -1.17
N ILE A 72 7.68 14.37 -2.30
CA ILE A 72 7.17 14.72 -3.62
C ILE A 72 6.96 13.42 -4.39
N PRO A 73 5.72 13.06 -4.78
CA PRO A 73 5.47 11.87 -5.58
C PRO A 73 6.23 11.88 -6.91
N GLU A 74 6.96 10.81 -7.22
CA GLU A 74 7.75 10.71 -8.44
C GLU A 74 6.90 10.14 -9.58
N LEU A 75 6.70 10.89 -10.67
CA LEU A 75 5.96 10.41 -11.83
C LEU A 75 6.70 9.24 -12.49
N VAL A 76 6.03 8.10 -12.65
CA VAL A 76 6.60 6.94 -13.33
C VAL A 76 6.51 7.17 -14.85
N PRO A 77 7.63 7.15 -15.60
CA PRO A 77 7.60 7.32 -17.05
C PRO A 77 6.80 6.20 -17.71
N VAL A 78 5.97 6.54 -18.70
CA VAL A 78 5.11 5.59 -19.43
C VAL A 78 5.92 4.47 -20.10
N SER A 79 7.19 4.74 -20.46
CA SER A 79 8.10 3.74 -21.05
C SER A 79 8.49 2.59 -20.11
N LYS A 80 8.28 2.71 -18.79
CA LYS A 80 8.53 1.60 -17.86
C LYS A 80 7.47 0.49 -17.94
N TYR A 81 6.37 0.70 -18.66
CA TYR A 81 5.30 -0.29 -18.85
C TYR A 81 5.43 -1.12 -20.14
N SER A 82 6.52 -1.00 -20.91
CA SER A 82 6.69 -1.79 -22.15
C SER A 82 7.29 -3.19 -21.95
N ALA A 83 7.59 -3.60 -20.71
CA ALA A 83 8.02 -4.97 -20.42
C ALA A 83 7.38 -5.48 -19.12
N ASN A 84 6.43 -6.40 -19.28
CA ASN A 84 5.94 -7.34 -18.27
C ASN A 84 5.22 -6.78 -17.02
N ASP A 85 4.04 -6.17 -17.20
CA ASP A 85 2.98 -6.19 -16.17
C ASP A 85 2.49 -7.62 -15.85
N ARG A 86 2.94 -8.63 -16.60
CA ARG A 86 2.56 -10.04 -16.45
C ARG A 86 3.39 -10.84 -15.43
N GLU A 87 4.49 -10.32 -14.89
CA GLU A 87 5.33 -11.07 -13.92
C GLU A 87 5.00 -10.83 -12.44
N LEU A 88 4.00 -10.02 -12.13
CA LEU A 88 3.59 -9.76 -10.74
C LEU A 88 2.58 -10.77 -10.17
N ILE A 89 2.07 -11.67 -11.00
CA ILE A 89 1.06 -12.69 -10.65
C ILE A 89 1.76 -13.99 -10.25
N GLY A 90 2.70 -13.89 -9.32
CA GLY A 90 3.46 -15.02 -8.79
C GLY A 90 3.34 -15.04 -7.27
N PRO A 91 3.17 -16.22 -6.66
CA PRO A 91 3.10 -16.30 -5.21
C PRO A 91 4.44 -15.87 -4.59
N LEU A 92 4.38 -14.88 -3.69
CA LEU A 92 5.51 -14.37 -2.94
C LEU A 92 5.74 -15.21 -1.68
N VAL A 93 6.98 -15.22 -1.19
CA VAL A 93 7.35 -15.80 0.10
C VAL A 93 7.82 -14.70 1.03
N GLY A 94 7.28 -14.67 2.24
CA GLY A 94 7.67 -13.70 3.25
C GLY A 94 7.35 -14.13 4.66
N VAL A 95 7.86 -13.38 5.63
CA VAL A 95 7.68 -13.64 7.06
C VAL A 95 6.55 -12.77 7.61
N VAL A 96 5.62 -13.35 8.36
CA VAL A 96 4.54 -12.61 9.00
C VAL A 96 5.13 -11.75 10.11
N VAL A 97 5.17 -10.44 9.93
CA VAL A 97 5.74 -9.50 10.92
C VAL A 97 4.72 -9.06 11.96
N SER A 98 3.44 -8.97 11.58
CA SER A 98 2.36 -8.67 12.51
C SER A 98 1.00 -9.03 11.91
N LYS A 99 -0.05 -8.97 12.75
CA LYS A 99 -1.43 -9.23 12.35
C LYS A 99 -2.32 -8.03 12.67
N ALA A 100 -3.33 -7.84 11.83
CA ALA A 100 -4.56 -7.11 12.10
C ALA A 100 -5.74 -8.08 11.92
N ILE A 101 -6.96 -7.63 12.21
CA ILE A 101 -8.16 -8.49 12.16
C ILE A 101 -8.33 -9.10 10.75
N LYS A 102 -8.30 -8.27 9.69
CA LYS A 102 -8.54 -8.70 8.31
C LYS A 102 -7.28 -9.05 7.52
N PHE A 103 -6.13 -8.51 7.92
CA PHE A 103 -4.89 -8.62 7.15
C PHE A 103 -3.71 -9.03 8.02
N ALA A 104 -2.80 -9.80 7.44
CA ALA A 104 -1.49 -10.03 7.98
C ALA A 104 -0.48 -9.19 7.21
N PHE A 105 0.50 -8.68 7.94
CA PHE A 105 1.59 -7.91 7.36
C PHE A 105 2.77 -8.85 7.20
N VAL A 106 3.32 -8.86 6.00
CA VAL A 106 4.31 -9.85 5.59
C VAL A 106 5.50 -9.11 5.01
N TRP A 107 6.68 -9.36 5.58
CA TRP A 107 7.92 -8.84 5.01
C TRP A 107 8.48 -9.82 3.99
N THR A 108 8.81 -9.33 2.80
CA THR A 108 9.47 -10.08 1.73
C THR A 108 10.83 -9.44 1.43
N PRO A 109 11.89 -10.25 1.18
CA PRO A 109 13.20 -9.70 0.80
C PRO A 109 13.15 -8.83 -0.46
N SER A 110 12.28 -9.18 -1.41
CA SER A 110 12.19 -8.53 -2.72
C SER A 110 11.39 -7.24 -2.74
N ARG A 111 10.41 -7.06 -1.83
CA ARG A 111 9.47 -5.92 -1.87
C ARG A 111 9.34 -5.16 -0.55
N GLY A 112 10.01 -5.62 0.51
CA GLY A 112 9.79 -5.10 1.86
C GLY A 112 8.47 -5.60 2.45
N GLU A 113 7.87 -4.80 3.34
CA GLU A 113 6.56 -5.13 3.94
C GLU A 113 5.44 -4.98 2.90
N GLY A 114 4.55 -5.97 2.85
CA GLY A 114 3.30 -6.01 2.10
C GLY A 114 2.15 -6.51 2.99
N ILE A 115 0.95 -6.58 2.42
CA ILE A 115 -0.23 -7.13 3.12
C ILE A 115 -0.77 -8.35 2.39
N CYS A 116 -1.35 -9.27 3.14
CA CYS A 116 -2.19 -10.35 2.61
C CYS A 116 -3.40 -10.56 3.51
N GLU A 117 -4.42 -11.27 3.01
CA GLU A 117 -5.56 -11.66 3.84
C GLU A 117 -5.11 -12.47 5.06
N ASN A 118 -5.68 -12.15 6.22
CA ASN A 118 -5.45 -12.90 7.45
C ASN A 118 -6.41 -14.08 7.52
N HIS A 119 -6.04 -15.21 6.92
CA HIS A 119 -6.68 -16.48 7.25
C HIS A 119 -6.18 -16.86 8.65
N GLU A 120 -7.08 -16.91 9.64
CA GLU A 120 -6.81 -16.83 11.10
C GLU A 120 -5.66 -17.71 11.67
N ASN A 121 -5.17 -18.68 10.90
CA ASN A 121 -4.05 -19.58 11.17
C ASN A 121 -2.63 -18.99 10.98
N LEU A 122 -2.48 -17.73 10.57
CA LEU A 122 -1.15 -17.12 10.39
C LEU A 122 -0.44 -16.88 11.72
N VAL A 123 0.84 -17.28 11.82
CA VAL A 123 1.68 -17.14 13.01
C VAL A 123 2.72 -16.05 12.81
N ILE A 124 2.85 -15.12 13.75
CA ILE A 124 3.89 -14.08 13.72
C ILE A 124 5.28 -14.74 13.78
N GLY A 125 6.18 -14.34 12.89
CA GLY A 125 7.49 -14.98 12.68
C GLY A 125 7.45 -16.18 11.73
N GLY A 126 6.25 -16.64 11.33
CA GLY A 126 6.09 -17.73 10.37
C GLY A 126 6.35 -17.28 8.93
N TRP A 127 7.01 -18.14 8.15
CA TRP A 127 7.17 -17.94 6.71
C TRP A 127 5.95 -18.48 5.97
N ILE A 128 5.39 -17.66 5.07
CA ILE A 128 4.22 -18.01 4.28
C ILE A 128 4.41 -17.72 2.81
N LYS A 129 3.63 -18.43 1.99
CA LYS A 129 3.48 -18.16 0.57
C LYS A 129 2.13 -17.48 0.35
N PHE A 130 2.11 -16.31 -0.28
CA PHE A 130 0.91 -15.49 -0.46
C PHE A 130 0.86 -14.84 -1.83
N MET A 131 -0.34 -14.49 -2.28
CA MET A 131 -0.54 -13.63 -3.46
C MET A 131 -0.64 -12.19 -2.98
N ALA A 132 0.06 -11.28 -3.65
CA ALA A 132 -0.02 -9.84 -3.41
C ALA A 132 -1.02 -9.18 -4.37
#